data_AF-A0A3M6AGV8-F1
#
_entry.id   AF-A0A3M6AGV8-F1
#
_cell.length_a   1.000
_cell.length_b   1.000
_cell.length_c   1.000
_cell.angle_alpha   90.00
_cell.angle_beta   90.00
_cell.angle_gamma   90.00
#
_symmetry.space_group_name_H-M   'P 1'
#
loop_
_entity.id
_entity.type
_entity.pdbx_description
1 polymer ?
#
loop_
_entity_poly.entity_id
_entity_poly.type
_entity_poly.pdbx_seq_one_letter_code
_entity_poly.pdbx_strand_id
1 'polypeptide(L)'
;MGACMPDCQQVHIMLRIRGTVGQWPVDLTLELDEGDWAQLGAQLKAAAPDLSAAVVESKPLNQDDRLWQVAQELLQKAGQMSGPDLLGQLEGLAGSTAVGKHLLVRLRHSANVKVESGGDAPLYSWFDAT
;
A
#
# COMPACT_ATOMS: atom_id res chain seq x y z
N MET A 1 -22.37 -38.40 -27.77
CA MET A 1 -21.37 -38.76 -26.75
C MET A 1 -20.19 -37.82 -26.93
N GLY A 2 -19.84 -37.06 -25.88
CA GLY A 2 -18.59 -36.30 -25.77
C GLY A 2 -18.36 -35.18 -26.77
N ALA A 3 -18.96 -34.01 -26.55
CA ALA A 3 -18.47 -32.78 -27.18
C ALA A 3 -17.05 -32.52 -26.64
N CYS A 4 -16.05 -32.49 -27.53
CA CYS A 4 -14.72 -31.98 -27.24
C CYS A 4 -14.84 -30.54 -26.76
N MET A 5 -14.63 -30.28 -25.46
CA MET A 5 -14.34 -28.93 -25.00
C MET A 5 -12.96 -28.55 -25.57
N PRO A 6 -12.82 -27.44 -26.30
CA PRO A 6 -11.51 -26.98 -26.71
C PRO A 6 -10.74 -26.61 -25.44
N ASP A 7 -9.51 -27.10 -25.39
CA ASP A 7 -8.47 -26.67 -24.47
C ASP A 7 -8.49 -25.14 -24.40
N CYS A 8 -8.93 -24.58 -23.27
CA CYS A 8 -8.79 -23.15 -22.99
C CYS A 8 -7.30 -22.89 -22.86
N GLN A 9 -6.65 -22.67 -24.01
CA GLN A 9 -5.27 -22.24 -24.12
C GLN A 9 -5.12 -21.03 -23.21
N GLN A 10 -4.52 -21.25 -22.04
CA GLN A 10 -4.44 -20.28 -20.96
C GLN A 10 -3.56 -19.13 -21.44
N VAL A 11 -4.19 -18.12 -22.04
CA VAL A 11 -3.52 -16.93 -22.52
C VAL A 11 -3.07 -16.16 -21.30
N HIS A 12 -1.78 -16.23 -21.01
CA HIS A 12 -1.15 -15.47 -19.95
C HIS A 12 -0.94 -14.04 -20.46
N ILE A 13 -1.66 -13.08 -19.89
CA ILE A 13 -1.60 -11.67 -20.28
C ILE A 13 -0.65 -10.95 -19.33
N MET A 14 0.46 -10.46 -19.86
CA MET A 14 1.40 -9.61 -19.11
C MET A 14 1.04 -8.14 -19.28
N LEU A 15 0.63 -7.49 -18.18
CA LEU A 15 0.37 -6.06 -18.10
C LEU A 15 1.57 -5.35 -17.47
N ARG A 16 2.00 -4.21 -18.05
CA ARG A 16 3.03 -3.36 -17.43
C ARG A 16 2.44 -2.04 -16.99
N ILE A 17 2.62 -1.72 -15.70
CA ILE A 17 2.18 -0.49 -15.07
C ILE A 17 3.41 0.35 -14.78
N ARG A 18 3.46 1.56 -15.33
CA ARG A 18 4.53 2.53 -15.08
C ARG A 18 4.01 3.65 -14.20
N GLY A 19 4.77 3.99 -13.18
CA GLY A 19 4.44 5.07 -12.27
C GLY A 19 5.69 5.67 -11.64
N THR A 20 5.49 6.62 -10.73
CA THR A 20 6.57 7.27 -9.99
C THR A 20 6.27 7.29 -8.50
N VAL A 21 7.26 7.02 -7.66
CA VAL A 21 7.18 7.24 -6.21
C VAL A 21 8.08 8.43 -5.87
N GLY A 22 7.47 9.58 -5.63
CA GLY A 22 8.19 10.86 -5.59
C GLY A 22 8.84 11.13 -6.95
N GLN A 23 10.18 11.22 -6.98
CA GLN A 23 10.95 11.44 -8.21
C GLN A 23 11.45 10.15 -8.89
N TRP A 24 11.21 8.98 -8.29
CA TRP A 24 11.78 7.72 -8.77
C TRP A 24 10.81 7.01 -9.72
N PRO A 25 11.22 6.72 -10.97
CA PRO A 25 10.40 5.93 -11.88
C PRO A 25 10.36 4.46 -11.43
N VAL A 26 9.17 3.89 -11.43
CA VAL A 26 8.92 2.49 -11.08
C VAL A 26 8.12 1.83 -12.19
N ASP A 27 8.53 0.63 -12.59
CA ASP A 27 7.83 -0.24 -13.54
C ASP A 27 7.42 -1.52 -12.80
N LEU A 28 6.15 -1.87 -12.89
CA LEU A 28 5.57 -3.09 -12.33
C LEU A 28 5.04 -3.93 -13.48
N THR A 29 5.32 -5.23 -13.44
CA THR A 29 4.77 -6.21 -14.38
C THR A 29 3.83 -7.13 -13.62
N LEU A 30 2.59 -7.24 -14.10
CA LEU A 30 1.56 -8.09 -13.55
C LEU A 30 1.21 -9.16 -14.57
N GLU A 31 1.06 -10.37 -14.06
CA GLU A 31 0.76 -11.59 -14.79
C GLU A 31 -0.69 -11.97 -14.47
N LEU A 32 -1.56 -11.95 -15.48
CA LEU A 32 -3.01 -12.11 -15.34
C LEU A 32 -3.49 -13.19 -16.31
N ASP A 33 -4.48 -13.98 -15.91
CA ASP A 33 -5.19 -14.85 -16.85
C ASP A 33 -6.36 -14.13 -17.53
N GLU A 34 -6.99 -14.79 -18.50
CA GLU A 34 -8.09 -14.22 -19.29
C GLU A 34 -9.30 -13.80 -18.43
N GLY A 35 -9.62 -14.57 -17.38
CA GLY A 35 -10.72 -14.27 -16.45
C GLY A 35 -10.43 -13.02 -15.63
N ASP A 36 -9.21 -12.92 -15.09
CA ASP A 36 -8.75 -11.73 -14.37
C ASP A 36 -8.73 -10.48 -15.28
N TRP A 37 -8.28 -10.62 -16.52
CA TRP A 37 -8.29 -9.53 -17.50
C TRP A 37 -9.70 -9.06 -17.86
N ALA A 38 -10.64 -9.99 -18.03
CA ALA A 38 -12.04 -9.69 -18.29
C ALA A 38 -12.70 -8.94 -17.11
N GLN A 39 -12.42 -9.36 -15.87
CA GLN A 39 -12.90 -8.69 -14.67
C GLN A 39 -12.32 -7.27 -14.55
N LEU A 40 -11.03 -7.10 -14.83
CA LEU A 40 -10.37 -5.80 -14.81
C LEU A 40 -10.96 -4.84 -15.85
N GLY A 41 -11.21 -5.32 -17.08
CA GLY A 41 -11.89 -4.55 -18.12
C GLY A 41 -13.33 -4.19 -17.78
N ALA A 42 -14.06 -5.06 -17.08
CA ALA A 42 -15.42 -4.79 -16.62
C ALA A 42 -15.47 -3.68 -15.56
N GLN A 43 -14.54 -3.68 -14.60
CA GLN A 43 -14.42 -2.61 -13.61
C GLN A 43 -14.00 -1.27 -14.25
N LEU A 44 -13.13 -1.31 -15.27
CA LEU A 44 -12.72 -0.09 -15.99
C LEU A 44 -13.87 0.52 -16.82
N LYS A 45 -14.76 -0.30 -17.39
CA LYS A 45 -15.98 0.18 -18.07
C LYS A 45 -17.04 0.72 -17.12
N ALA A 46 -17.15 0.16 -15.91
CA ALA A 46 -18.04 0.68 -14.87
C ALA A 46 -17.56 2.04 -14.34
N ALA A 47 -16.24 2.27 -14.36
CA ALA A 47 -15.61 3.55 -14.09
C ALA A 47 -15.45 4.38 -15.39
N ALA A 48 -16.57 4.72 -16.05
CA ALA A 48 -16.53 5.77 -17.07
C ALA A 48 -15.96 7.05 -16.43
N PRO A 49 -14.90 7.66 -17.00
CA PRO A 49 -14.26 8.78 -16.35
C PRO A 49 -15.14 10.01 -16.53
N ASP A 50 -15.76 10.46 -15.45
CA ASP A 50 -16.03 11.89 -15.30
C ASP A 50 -14.65 12.57 -15.29
N LEU A 51 -14.27 13.14 -16.43
CA LEU A 51 -13.06 13.96 -16.63
C LEU A 51 -13.12 15.30 -15.86
N SER A 52 -13.88 15.34 -14.77
CA SER A 52 -13.90 16.43 -13.82
C SER A 52 -13.07 15.99 -12.63
N ALA A 53 -11.77 16.27 -12.70
CA ALA A 53 -10.84 16.34 -11.58
C ALA A 53 -11.29 15.54 -10.35
N ALA A 54 -11.18 14.21 -10.43
CA ALA A 54 -11.20 13.38 -9.24
C ALA A 54 -9.91 13.65 -8.47
N VAL A 55 -9.89 14.77 -7.74
CA VAL A 55 -9.42 14.78 -6.36
C VAL A 55 -9.88 13.45 -5.81
N VAL A 56 -8.92 12.54 -5.62
CA VAL A 56 -9.11 11.30 -4.90
C VAL A 56 -9.93 11.67 -3.68
N GLU A 57 -11.22 11.29 -3.69
CA GLU A 57 -12.17 11.59 -2.63
C GLU A 57 -11.69 10.84 -1.40
N SER A 58 -10.78 11.51 -0.72
CA SER A 58 -10.19 11.12 0.52
C SER A 58 -11.24 11.46 1.56
N LYS A 59 -12.05 10.49 1.99
CA LYS A 59 -12.78 10.55 3.26
C LYS A 59 -13.02 9.13 3.79
N PRO A 60 -12.63 8.82 5.04
CA PRO A 60 -12.43 9.75 6.15
C PRO A 60 -10.95 10.05 6.39
N LEU A 61 -10.39 11.06 5.70
CA LEU A 61 -9.10 11.69 6.04
C LEU A 61 -8.96 11.81 7.56
N ASN A 62 -10.03 12.21 8.27
CA ASN A 62 -9.98 12.40 9.71
C ASN A 62 -9.65 11.14 10.54
N GLN A 63 -10.10 9.94 10.16
CA GLN A 63 -9.78 8.73 10.94
C GLN A 63 -8.35 8.27 10.66
N ASP A 64 -7.98 8.21 9.38
CA ASP A 64 -6.61 7.88 8.96
C ASP A 64 -5.60 8.92 9.46
N ASP A 65 -5.94 10.21 9.45
CA ASP A 65 -5.13 11.30 10.02
C ASP A 65 -5.03 11.20 11.53
N ARG A 66 -6.11 10.83 12.24
CA ARG A 66 -6.04 10.57 13.69
C ARG A 66 -5.14 9.38 14.01
N LEU A 67 -5.32 8.26 13.31
CA LEU A 67 -4.45 7.08 13.45
C LEU A 67 -3.00 7.42 13.12
N TRP A 68 -2.80 8.26 12.11
CA TRP A 68 -1.50 8.76 11.70
C TRP A 68 -0.84 9.66 12.74
N GLN A 69 -1.59 10.57 13.37
CA GLN A 69 -1.10 11.40 14.47
C GLN A 69 -0.72 10.54 15.69
N VAL A 70 -1.58 9.59 16.07
CA VAL A 70 -1.31 8.68 17.19
C VAL A 70 -0.10 7.79 16.90
N ALA A 71 0.07 7.31 15.67
CA ALA A 71 1.22 6.52 15.26
C ALA A 71 2.54 7.30 15.38
N GLN A 72 2.55 8.58 14.98
CA GLN A 72 3.69 9.46 15.12
C GLN A 72 4.00 9.75 16.60
N GLU A 73 2.99 10.08 17.41
CA GLU A 73 3.16 10.29 18.85
C GLU A 73 3.70 9.03 19.56
N LEU A 74 3.25 7.84 19.15
CA LEU A 74 3.72 6.58 19.70
C LEU A 74 5.21 6.37 19.43
N LEU A 75 5.64 6.58 18.19
CA LEU A 75 7.06 6.47 17.83
C LEU A 75 7.90 7.58 18.48
N GLN A 76 7.38 8.81 18.56
CA GLN A 76 8.03 9.93 19.24
C GLN A 76 8.22 9.65 20.73
N LYS A 77 7.20 9.13 21.42
CA LYS A 77 7.26 8.77 22.85
C LYS A 77 8.22 7.61 23.11
N ALA A 78 8.25 6.63 22.21
CA ALA A 78 9.19 5.51 22.31
C ALA A 78 10.63 5.94 21.98
N GLY A 79 10.82 7.00 21.18
CA GLY A 79 12.10 7.45 20.65
C GLY A 79 12.64 6.53 19.55
N GLN A 80 12.75 5.24 19.85
CA GLN A 80 13.16 4.20 18.92
C GLN A 80 12.39 2.89 19.15
N MET A 81 12.11 2.17 18.07
CA MET A 81 11.34 0.93 18.11
C MET A 81 11.66 -0.01 16.95
N SER A 82 11.65 -1.31 17.21
CA SER A 82 11.84 -2.33 16.18
C SER A 82 10.58 -2.43 15.30
N GLY A 83 10.76 -2.64 14.00
CA GLY A 83 9.67 -2.78 13.03
C GLY A 83 8.55 -3.76 13.41
N PRO A 84 8.82 -5.00 13.87
CA PRO A 84 7.77 -5.92 14.30
C PRO A 84 7.02 -5.44 15.55
N ASP A 85 7.70 -4.77 16.49
CA ASP A 85 7.09 -4.23 17.71
C ASP A 85 6.22 -3.01 17.41
N LEU A 86 6.69 -2.14 16.50
CA LEU A 86 5.95 -0.99 15.99
C LEU A 86 4.71 -1.46 15.22
N LEU A 87 4.86 -2.45 14.34
CA LEU A 87 3.74 -3.01 13.59
C LEU A 87 2.66 -3.55 14.55
N GLY A 88 3.02 -4.35 15.55
CA GLY A 88 2.06 -4.90 16.50
C GLY A 88 1.25 -3.83 17.25
N GLN A 89 1.89 -2.70 17.59
CA GLN A 89 1.20 -1.56 18.22
C GLN A 89 0.27 -0.83 17.24
N LEU A 90 0.72 -0.62 16.00
CA LEU A 90 -0.11 0.00 14.95
C LEU A 90 -1.33 -0.87 14.61
N GLU A 91 -1.17 -2.19 14.60
CA GLU A 91 -2.28 -3.14 14.41
C GLU A 91 -3.27 -3.08 15.56
N GLY A 92 -2.79 -3.00 16.81
CA GLY A 92 -3.63 -2.83 18.00
C GLY A 92 -4.41 -1.52 18.00
N LEU A 93 -3.81 -0.43 17.50
CA LEU A 93 -4.44 0.88 17.39
C LEU A 93 -5.47 0.94 16.24
N ALA A 94 -5.15 0.34 15.10
CA ALA A 94 -6.00 0.37 13.92
C ALA A 94 -7.06 -0.74 13.89
N GLY A 95 -6.91 -1.78 14.71
CA GLY A 95 -7.77 -2.97 14.73
C GLY A 95 -7.66 -3.85 13.48
N SER A 96 -6.68 -3.58 12.60
CA SER A 96 -6.49 -4.30 11.34
C SER A 96 -5.04 -4.32 10.91
N THR A 97 -4.55 -5.51 10.54
CA THR A 97 -3.22 -5.72 9.96
C THR A 97 -2.96 -4.90 8.70
N ALA A 98 -3.98 -4.73 7.84
CA ALA A 98 -3.83 -3.98 6.60
C ALA A 98 -3.54 -2.50 6.89
N VAL A 99 -4.26 -1.90 7.83
CA VAL A 99 -4.11 -0.50 8.22
C VAL A 99 -2.80 -0.28 8.98
N GLY A 100 -2.44 -1.20 9.88
CA GLY A 100 -1.15 -1.16 10.59
C GLY A 100 0.05 -1.16 9.63
N LYS A 101 0.02 -2.00 8.59
CA LYS A 101 1.06 -2.02 7.55
C LYS A 101 1.12 -0.73 6.75
N HIS A 102 -0.03 -0.15 6.38
CA HIS A 102 -0.05 1.16 5.69
C HIS A 102 0.56 2.27 6.55
N LEU A 103 0.22 2.34 7.84
CA LEU A 103 0.81 3.31 8.78
C LEU A 103 2.32 3.12 8.91
N LEU A 104 2.81 1.88 8.98
CA LEU A 104 4.24 1.57 9.06
C LEU A 104 4.99 2.04 7.80
N VAL A 105 4.44 1.78 6.61
CA VAL A 105 5.02 2.24 5.35
C VAL A 105 5.05 3.76 5.29
N ARG A 106 3.99 4.43 5.77
CA ARG A 106 3.90 5.89 5.83
C ARG A 106 4.89 6.49 6.83
N LEU A 107 5.11 5.86 7.99
CA LEU A 107 6.15 6.24 8.96
C LEU A 107 7.54 6.20 8.33
N ARG A 108 7.87 5.13 7.59
CA ARG A 108 9.17 5.02 6.90
C ARG A 108 9.43 6.16 5.91
N HIS A 109 8.38 6.75 5.35
CA HIS A 109 8.48 7.83 4.37
C HIS A 109 8.34 9.23 4.98
N SER A 110 8.22 9.32 6.31
CA SER A 110 8.08 10.60 7.01
C SER A 110 9.43 11.24 7.28
N ALA A 111 9.50 12.56 7.14
CA ALA A 111 10.72 13.33 7.32
C ALA A 111 11.33 13.20 8.73
N ASN A 112 10.48 12.93 9.73
CA ASN A 112 10.88 12.85 11.14
C ASN A 112 11.25 11.42 11.57
N VAL A 113 11.32 10.46 10.64
CA VAL A 113 11.59 9.06 10.95
C VAL A 113 12.80 8.61 10.15
N LYS A 114 13.84 8.14 10.84
CA LYS A 114 14.94 7.41 10.20
C LYS A 114 14.71 5.94 10.42
N VAL A 115 14.89 5.17 9.36
CA VAL A 115 14.86 3.71 9.42
C VAL A 115 16.27 3.21 9.20
N GLU A 116 16.81 2.52 10.21
CA GLU A 116 18.11 1.88 10.14
C GLU A 116 17.91 0.39 9.84
N SER A 117 18.22 0.03 8.60
CA SER A 117 18.17 -1.35 8.09
C SER A 117 19.57 -1.97 8.18
N GLY A 118 19.93 -2.53 9.34
CA GLY A 118 21.29 -3.05 9.56
C GLY A 118 21.40 -4.32 10.42
N GLY A 119 20.29 -4.82 10.99
CA GLY A 119 20.27 -6.01 11.86
C GLY A 119 19.17 -7.00 11.48
N ASP A 120 18.65 -7.73 12.47
CA ASP A 120 17.60 -8.76 12.33
C ASP A 120 16.21 -8.17 12.00
N ALA A 121 15.93 -6.95 12.46
CA ALA A 121 14.72 -6.20 12.17
C ALA A 121 15.02 -4.72 11.90
N PRO A 122 14.25 -4.03 11.04
CA PRO A 122 14.42 -2.60 10.79
C PRO A 122 14.13 -1.80 12.07
N LEU A 123 15.02 -0.88 12.43
CA LEU A 123 14.84 -0.01 13.59
C LEU A 123 14.29 1.34 13.13
N TYR A 124 13.16 1.75 13.71
CA TYR A 124 12.52 3.04 13.46
C TYR A 124 12.90 3.98 14.59
N SER A 125 13.50 5.11 14.25
CA SER A 125 13.90 6.12 15.23
C SER A 125 13.29 7.46 14.86
N TRP A 126 12.71 8.14 15.83
CA TRP A 126 12.17 9.48 15.66
C TRP A 126 13.30 10.51 15.76
N PHE A 127 13.37 11.40 14.78
CA PHE A 127 14.30 12.52 14.74
C PHE A 127 13.50 13.77 15.07
N ASP A 128 13.71 14.30 16.26
CA ASP A 128 13.32 15.67 16.56
C ASP A 128 14.28 16.57 15.78
N ALA A 129 13.78 17.22 14.73
CA ALA A 129 14.51 18.29 14.07
C ALA A 129 14.57 19.46 15.05
N THR A 130 15.56 19.42 15.96
CA THR A 130 15.94 20.54 16.82
C THR A 130 16.25 21.78 15.99
#